data_AF-A0A6J4QLB3-F1
#
_entry.id   AF-A0A6J4QLB3-F1
#
_cell.length_a   1.000
_cell.length_b   1.000
_cell.length_c   1.000
_cell.angle_alpha   90.00
_cell.angle_beta   90.00
_cell.angle_gamma   90.00
#
_symmetry.space_group_name_H-M   'P 1'
#
loop_
_entity.id
_entity.type
_entity.pdbx_description
1 polymer ?
#
loop_
_entity_poly.entity_id
_entity_poly.type
_entity_poly.pdbx_seq_one_letter_code
_entity_poly.pdbx_strand_id
1 'polypeptide(L)'
;MISFQRIGSVSNAHVGSDFERAAQEVFASQGLRLVRGFSLPIGIGEKKQGHRFDLGSASAEVIVECKSHKWTTDGYVPSAKMTVWNEAMYYFAMAPEDYRKILFVLRDYSDKKGETLAEYYIRTHDHLVPDEVEIWEYDEDAGEATIWKKAVSENSLKKALEVASRLPEEEQDAVAEWLLAELAAEEDWERRFAGTQDALSVLAREASEEHQRGETKELKPESL
;
A
#
# COMPACT_ATOMS: atom_id res chain seq x y z
N MET A 1 -35.92 -7.34 14.54
CA MET A 1 -34.49 -7.02 14.33
C MET A 1 -34.41 -5.51 14.16
N ILE A 2 -33.90 -4.78 15.14
CA ILE A 2 -33.93 -3.30 15.12
C ILE A 2 -32.80 -2.84 14.19
N SER A 3 -33.15 -2.22 13.05
CA SER A 3 -32.19 -1.63 12.13
C SER A 3 -31.70 -0.30 12.69
N PHE A 4 -30.43 -0.21 13.04
CA PHE A 4 -29.78 1.05 13.41
C PHE A 4 -29.41 1.79 12.12
N GLN A 5 -30.12 2.88 11.81
CA GLN A 5 -29.90 3.74 10.64
C GLN A 5 -29.27 5.07 11.06
N ARG A 6 -28.34 5.62 10.27
CA ARG A 6 -27.80 6.97 10.53
C ARG A 6 -28.92 8.02 10.48
N ILE A 7 -28.99 8.88 11.48
CA ILE A 7 -29.94 10.00 11.55
C ILE A 7 -29.71 10.90 10.32
N GLY A 8 -30.77 11.15 9.54
CA GLY A 8 -30.72 11.99 8.32
C GLY A 8 -30.29 11.29 7.03
N SER A 9 -29.94 9.99 7.06
CA SER A 9 -29.58 9.24 5.86
C SER A 9 -30.79 8.56 5.20
N VAL A 10 -30.79 8.42 3.87
CA VAL A 10 -31.83 7.68 3.12
C VAL A 10 -31.78 6.19 3.46
N SER A 11 -30.59 5.59 3.55
CA SER A 11 -30.33 4.25 4.08
C SER A 11 -28.84 4.05 4.39
N ASN A 12 -28.50 3.04 5.20
CA ASN A 12 -27.10 2.67 5.44
C ASN A 12 -26.36 2.23 4.18
N ALA A 13 -27.07 1.62 3.22
CA ALA A 13 -26.49 1.22 1.93
C ALA A 13 -26.13 2.44 1.07
N HIS A 14 -26.95 3.50 1.13
CA HIS A 14 -26.68 4.76 0.43
C HIS A 14 -25.43 5.44 1.00
N VAL A 15 -25.33 5.51 2.33
CA VAL A 15 -24.15 6.04 3.03
C VAL A 15 -22.88 5.27 2.64
N GLY A 16 -22.94 3.94 2.61
CA GLY A 16 -21.81 3.12 2.18
C GLY A 16 -21.41 3.42 0.73
N SER A 17 -22.38 3.48 -0.19
CA SER A 17 -22.11 3.78 -1.59
C SER A 17 -21.53 5.19 -1.82
N ASP A 18 -21.91 6.17 -1.02
CA ASP A 18 -21.34 7.52 -1.10
C ASP A 18 -19.91 7.56 -0.57
N PHE A 19 -19.66 6.83 0.51
CA PHE A 19 -18.32 6.68 1.07
C PHE A 19 -17.37 5.95 0.14
N GLU A 20 -17.82 4.90 -0.55
CA GLU A 20 -17.05 4.22 -1.61
C GLU A 20 -16.67 5.18 -2.75
N ARG A 21 -17.56 6.11 -3.12
CA ARG A 21 -17.29 7.12 -4.14
C ARG A 21 -16.26 8.13 -3.67
N ALA A 22 -16.36 8.61 -2.44
CA ALA A 22 -15.35 9.49 -1.84
C ALA A 22 -13.97 8.81 -1.81
N ALA A 23 -13.90 7.55 -1.39
CA ALA A 23 -12.68 6.76 -1.42
C ALA A 23 -12.11 6.64 -2.84
N GLN A 24 -12.96 6.36 -3.83
CA GLN A 24 -12.55 6.31 -5.24
C GLN A 24 -11.96 7.63 -5.73
N GLU A 25 -12.56 8.77 -5.36
CA GLU A 25 -12.06 10.11 -5.71
C GLU A 25 -10.70 10.40 -5.04
N VAL A 26 -10.52 10.00 -3.78
CA VAL A 26 -9.25 10.11 -3.06
C VAL A 26 -8.14 9.32 -3.74
N PHE A 27 -8.39 8.07 -4.14
CA PHE A 27 -7.38 7.30 -4.87
C PHE A 27 -7.12 7.87 -6.27
N ALA A 28 -8.17 8.33 -6.96
CA ALA A 28 -8.03 8.93 -8.28
C ALA A 28 -7.20 10.22 -8.26
N SER A 29 -7.33 11.06 -7.24
CA SER A 29 -6.52 12.27 -7.08
C SER A 29 -5.04 11.97 -6.84
N GLN A 30 -4.72 10.78 -6.33
CA GLN A 30 -3.36 10.25 -6.18
C GLN A 30 -2.86 9.50 -7.43
N GLY A 31 -3.60 9.55 -8.54
CA GLY A 31 -3.25 8.87 -9.79
C GLY A 31 -3.62 7.39 -9.83
N LEU A 32 -4.25 6.85 -8.79
CA LEU A 32 -4.65 5.45 -8.71
C LEU A 32 -6.14 5.29 -9.07
N ARG A 33 -6.40 4.88 -10.32
CA ARG A 33 -7.77 4.65 -10.78
C ARG A 33 -8.28 3.28 -10.35
N LEU A 34 -9.20 3.27 -9.38
CA LEU A 34 -9.87 2.05 -8.91
C LEU A 34 -11.30 1.98 -9.43
N VAL A 35 -11.81 0.77 -9.65
CA VAL A 35 -13.21 0.51 -10.02
C VAL A 35 -14.00 0.00 -8.83
N ARG A 36 -15.29 0.37 -8.74
CA ARG A 36 -16.19 -0.12 -7.69
C ARG A 36 -16.63 -1.56 -7.91
N GLY A 37 -16.81 -2.30 -6.82
CA GLY A 37 -17.28 -3.68 -6.85
C GLY A 37 -16.32 -4.61 -7.59
N PHE A 38 -15.02 -4.42 -7.41
CA PHE A 38 -13.97 -5.20 -8.05
C PHE A 38 -14.02 -6.65 -7.57
N SER A 39 -14.15 -7.60 -8.49
CA SER A 39 -14.22 -9.01 -8.14
C SER A 39 -12.87 -9.69 -8.30
N LEU A 40 -12.42 -10.36 -7.24
CA LEU A 40 -11.17 -11.12 -7.21
C LEU A 40 -11.45 -12.54 -6.68
N PRO A 41 -10.97 -13.60 -7.35
CA PRO A 41 -11.07 -14.96 -6.83
C PRO A 41 -10.16 -15.13 -5.60
N ILE A 42 -10.76 -15.37 -4.44
CA ILE A 42 -10.05 -15.63 -3.18
C ILE A 42 -10.53 -16.94 -2.56
N GLY A 43 -9.75 -17.50 -1.64
CA GLY A 43 -10.13 -18.71 -0.91
C GLY A 43 -8.92 -19.49 -0.39
N ILE A 44 -9.19 -20.45 0.51
CA ILE A 44 -8.17 -21.31 1.11
C ILE A 44 -7.94 -22.53 0.21
N GLY A 45 -6.69 -22.79 -0.16
CA GLY A 45 -6.32 -23.89 -1.06
C GLY A 45 -6.73 -23.65 -2.51
N GLU A 46 -7.08 -24.73 -3.22
CA GLU A 46 -7.38 -24.69 -4.67
C GLU A 46 -8.76 -24.09 -5.00
N LYS A 47 -9.72 -24.19 -4.08
CA LYS A 47 -11.08 -23.67 -4.32
C LYS A 47 -11.10 -22.17 -4.09
N LYS A 48 -11.32 -21.42 -5.18
CA LYS A 48 -11.49 -19.96 -5.15
C LYS A 48 -12.93 -19.60 -5.47
N GLN A 49 -13.43 -18.56 -4.82
CA GLN A 49 -14.70 -17.92 -5.11
C GLN A 49 -14.47 -16.42 -5.34
N GLY A 50 -15.22 -15.84 -6.27
CA GLY A 50 -15.18 -14.39 -6.48
C GLY A 50 -15.69 -13.68 -5.23
N HIS A 51 -14.80 -12.98 -4.54
CA HIS A 51 -15.16 -11.96 -3.56
C HIS A 51 -15.26 -10.62 -4.26
N ARG A 52 -16.14 -9.74 -3.77
CA ARG A 52 -16.32 -8.40 -4.33
C ARG A 52 -15.80 -7.40 -3.32
N PHE A 53 -14.59 -6.90 -3.58
CA PHE A 53 -14.02 -5.77 -2.87
C PHE A 53 -14.75 -4.48 -3.27
N ASP A 54 -14.85 -3.55 -2.32
CA ASP A 54 -15.56 -2.28 -2.51
C ASP A 54 -14.92 -1.46 -3.65
N LEU A 55 -13.58 -1.40 -3.67
CA LEU A 55 -12.79 -0.86 -4.79
C LEU A 55 -11.64 -1.81 -5.17
N GLY A 56 -11.17 -1.73 -6.41
CA GLY A 56 -9.93 -2.39 -6.79
C GLY A 56 -9.48 -2.12 -8.22
N SER A 57 -8.32 -2.66 -8.58
CA SER A 57 -7.74 -2.59 -9.91
C SER A 57 -6.83 -3.79 -10.14
N ALA A 58 -7.06 -4.51 -11.24
CA ALA A 58 -6.19 -5.61 -11.64
C ALA A 58 -4.86 -5.11 -12.22
N SER A 59 -4.84 -3.96 -12.89
CA SER A 59 -3.61 -3.44 -13.52
C SER A 59 -2.65 -2.80 -12.52
N ALA A 60 -3.18 -2.29 -11.41
CA ALA A 60 -2.39 -1.72 -10.34
C ALA A 60 -2.24 -2.68 -9.14
N GLU A 61 -2.85 -3.88 -9.23
CA GLU A 61 -2.84 -4.90 -8.18
C GLU A 61 -3.24 -4.31 -6.81
N VAL A 62 -4.39 -3.61 -6.75
CA VAL A 62 -4.91 -3.00 -5.52
C VAL A 62 -6.31 -3.47 -5.23
N ILE A 63 -6.60 -3.80 -3.97
CA ILE A 63 -7.95 -4.07 -3.45
C ILE A 63 -8.22 -3.25 -2.20
N VAL A 64 -9.46 -2.78 -2.06
CA VAL A 64 -9.89 -1.93 -0.97
C VAL A 64 -11.23 -2.38 -0.41
N GLU A 65 -11.32 -2.45 0.92
CA GLU A 65 -12.57 -2.55 1.66
C GLU A 65 -12.86 -1.20 2.32
N CYS A 66 -14.04 -0.65 2.07
CA CYS A 66 -14.48 0.64 2.60
C CYS A 66 -15.44 0.42 3.77
N LYS A 67 -15.20 1.08 4.92
CA LYS A 67 -16.09 0.98 6.08
C LYS A 67 -16.32 2.34 6.74
N SER A 68 -17.49 2.91 6.51
CA SER A 68 -17.93 4.18 7.11
C SER A 68 -18.55 4.00 8.50
N HIS A 69 -17.95 3.19 9.38
CA HIS A 69 -18.51 2.95 10.72
C HIS A 69 -18.15 4.08 11.69
N LYS A 70 -19.03 4.34 12.67
CA LYS A 70 -18.85 5.35 13.72
C LYS A 70 -18.99 4.70 15.10
N TRP A 71 -18.45 5.34 16.13
CA TRP A 71 -18.80 5.09 17.52
C TRP A 71 -20.32 5.15 17.69
N THR A 72 -20.85 4.39 18.66
CA THR A 72 -22.27 4.52 19.01
C THR A 72 -22.54 5.89 19.61
N THR A 73 -23.78 6.36 19.56
CA THR A 73 -24.20 7.66 20.11
C THR A 73 -23.87 7.82 21.60
N ASP A 74 -23.86 6.71 22.35
CA ASP A 74 -23.54 6.69 23.78
C ASP A 74 -22.03 6.56 24.06
N GLY A 75 -21.21 6.52 23.01
CA GLY A 75 -19.76 6.36 23.06
C GLY A 75 -19.30 4.95 23.45
N TYR A 76 -20.16 3.94 23.27
CA TYR A 76 -19.77 2.53 23.36
C TYR A 76 -19.19 2.03 22.04
N VAL A 77 -18.39 0.97 22.15
CA VAL A 77 -17.78 0.28 21.01
C VAL A 77 -18.87 -0.33 20.14
N PRO A 78 -18.87 -0.08 18.82
CA PRO A 78 -19.78 -0.73 17.89
C PRO A 78 -19.29 -2.16 17.58
N SER A 79 -19.41 -3.10 18.53
CA SER A 79 -18.81 -4.44 18.45
C SER A 79 -19.18 -5.23 17.18
N ALA A 80 -20.45 -5.18 16.77
CA ALA A 80 -20.89 -5.81 15.51
C ALA A 80 -20.18 -5.25 14.27
N LYS A 81 -19.73 -3.99 14.32
CA LYS A 81 -18.98 -3.35 13.23
C LYS A 81 -17.52 -3.75 13.23
N MET A 82 -16.94 -3.99 14.40
CA MET A 82 -15.59 -4.55 14.54
C MET A 82 -15.52 -5.96 13.96
N THR A 83 -16.59 -6.76 14.10
CA THR A 83 -16.68 -8.08 13.44
C THR A 83 -16.59 -7.97 11.92
N VAL A 84 -17.22 -6.95 11.31
CA VAL A 84 -17.14 -6.71 9.86
C VAL A 84 -15.70 -6.32 9.45
N TRP A 85 -14.97 -5.62 10.31
CA TRP A 85 -13.56 -5.29 10.02
C TRP A 85 -12.68 -6.54 10.12
N ASN A 86 -12.92 -7.41 11.10
CA ASN A 86 -12.25 -8.71 11.18
C ASN A 86 -12.52 -9.57 9.94
N GLU A 87 -13.76 -9.55 9.45
CA GLU A 87 -14.14 -10.21 8.20
C GLU A 87 -13.33 -9.69 6.99
N ALA A 88 -13.16 -8.37 6.88
CA ALA A 88 -12.29 -7.78 5.86
C ALA A 88 -10.84 -8.27 5.97
N MET A 89 -10.30 -8.41 7.18
CA MET A 89 -8.96 -8.95 7.39
C MET A 89 -8.84 -10.39 6.88
N TYR A 90 -9.86 -11.23 7.11
CA TYR A 90 -9.89 -12.58 6.55
C TYR A 90 -9.90 -12.58 5.02
N TYR A 91 -10.65 -11.68 4.38
CA TYR A 91 -10.65 -11.54 2.93
C TYR A 91 -9.28 -11.09 2.39
N PHE A 92 -8.61 -10.15 3.06
CA PHE A 92 -7.27 -9.72 2.70
C PHE A 92 -6.23 -10.84 2.85
N ALA A 93 -6.30 -11.64 3.92
CA ALA A 93 -5.41 -12.78 4.12
C ALA A 93 -5.59 -13.88 3.06
N MET A 94 -6.78 -14.01 2.47
CA MET A 94 -7.06 -14.96 1.39
C MET A 94 -6.79 -14.39 -0.01
N ALA A 95 -6.56 -13.08 -0.12
CA ALA A 95 -6.22 -12.44 -1.38
C ALA A 95 -4.75 -12.73 -1.76
N PRO A 96 -4.43 -12.76 -3.07
CA PRO A 96 -3.05 -12.88 -3.55
C PRO A 96 -2.08 -11.89 -2.87
N GLU A 97 -0.84 -12.33 -2.63
CA GLU A 97 0.19 -11.57 -1.90
C GLU A 97 0.69 -10.34 -2.68
N ASP A 98 0.64 -10.37 -4.00
CA ASP A 98 1.02 -9.29 -4.92
C ASP A 98 0.04 -8.12 -4.90
N TYR A 99 -1.20 -8.33 -4.44
CA TYR A 99 -2.15 -7.24 -4.30
C TYR A 99 -1.86 -6.40 -3.06
N ARG A 100 -1.76 -5.08 -3.26
CA ARG A 100 -1.82 -4.08 -2.20
C ARG A 100 -3.20 -4.07 -1.56
N LYS A 101 -3.26 -4.18 -0.24
CA LYS A 101 -4.49 -4.40 0.53
C LYS A 101 -4.76 -3.20 1.42
N ILE A 102 -5.90 -2.54 1.24
CA ILE A 102 -6.21 -1.30 1.96
C ILE A 102 -7.57 -1.41 2.63
N LEU A 103 -7.61 -1.26 3.95
CA LEU A 103 -8.84 -0.98 4.68
C LEU A 103 -9.01 0.55 4.75
N PHE A 104 -10.00 1.08 4.02
CA PHE A 104 -10.32 2.50 3.98
C PHE A 104 -11.50 2.78 4.91
N VAL A 105 -11.27 3.48 6.01
CA VAL A 105 -12.25 3.67 7.09
C VAL A 105 -12.53 5.14 7.34
N LEU A 106 -13.74 5.43 7.81
CA LEU A 106 -14.07 6.77 8.24
C LEU A 106 -13.33 7.12 9.53
N ARG A 107 -12.72 8.30 9.56
CA ARG A 107 -12.17 8.89 10.77
C ARG A 107 -13.32 9.33 11.67
N ASP A 108 -13.51 8.60 12.76
CA ASP A 108 -14.53 8.92 13.76
C ASP A 108 -13.88 8.93 15.14
N TYR A 109 -13.64 10.15 15.65
CA TYR A 109 -12.97 10.39 16.92
C TYR A 109 -13.97 10.43 18.07
N SER A 110 -13.62 9.82 19.20
CA SER A 110 -14.43 9.85 20.42
C SER A 110 -13.75 10.64 21.51
N ASP A 111 -14.30 11.81 21.86
CA ASP A 111 -13.80 12.62 22.99
C ASP A 111 -13.84 11.84 24.32
N LYS A 112 -14.83 10.95 24.47
CA LYS A 112 -15.00 10.13 25.67
C LYS A 112 -13.91 9.05 25.81
N LYS A 113 -13.36 8.58 24.69
CA LYS A 113 -12.33 7.52 24.66
C LYS A 113 -10.94 8.07 24.43
N GLY A 114 -10.82 9.26 23.85
CA GLY A 114 -9.54 9.88 23.49
C GLY A 114 -8.86 9.17 22.31
N GLU A 115 -9.63 8.47 21.46
CA GLU A 115 -9.11 7.71 20.32
C GLU A 115 -10.15 7.65 19.19
N THR A 116 -9.70 7.43 17.96
CA THR A 116 -10.57 7.09 16.83
C THR A 116 -11.02 5.64 16.86
N LEU A 117 -12.03 5.31 16.06
CA LEU A 117 -12.47 3.94 15.92
C LEU A 117 -11.38 3.04 15.29
N ALA A 118 -10.53 3.57 14.40
CA ALA A 118 -9.41 2.83 13.83
C ALA A 118 -8.31 2.57 14.86
N GLU A 119 -7.97 3.58 15.66
CA GLU A 119 -7.04 3.46 16.79
C GLU A 119 -7.50 2.38 17.78
N TYR A 120 -8.77 2.42 18.16
CA TYR A 120 -9.39 1.41 19.00
C TYR A 120 -9.27 0.01 18.39
N TYR A 121 -9.60 -0.13 17.10
CA TYR A 121 -9.58 -1.42 16.41
C TYR A 121 -8.18 -2.02 16.46
N ILE A 122 -7.16 -1.26 16.10
CA ILE A 122 -5.79 -1.75 16.04
C ILE A 122 -5.29 -2.09 17.44
N ARG A 123 -5.50 -1.21 18.42
CA ARG A 123 -5.13 -1.49 19.83
C ARG A 123 -5.74 -2.78 20.38
N THR A 124 -6.90 -3.22 19.87
CA THR A 124 -7.63 -4.39 20.38
C THR A 124 -7.59 -5.63 19.48
N HIS A 125 -7.31 -5.46 18.18
CA HIS A 125 -7.41 -6.50 17.16
C HIS A 125 -6.18 -6.57 16.23
N ASP A 126 -5.06 -5.91 16.56
CA ASP A 126 -3.84 -5.93 15.72
C ASP A 126 -3.40 -7.36 15.34
N HIS A 127 -3.59 -8.33 16.25
CA HIS A 127 -3.32 -9.76 16.02
C HIS A 127 -4.15 -10.42 14.90
N LEU A 128 -5.18 -9.75 14.39
CA LEU A 128 -6.00 -10.20 13.25
C LEU A 128 -5.67 -9.45 11.97
N VAL A 129 -4.91 -8.35 12.04
CA VAL A 129 -4.58 -7.52 10.88
C VAL A 129 -3.33 -8.10 10.21
N PRO A 130 -3.43 -8.60 8.96
CA PRO A 130 -2.25 -9.06 8.23
C PRO A 130 -1.24 -7.92 8.07
N ASP A 131 0.04 -8.26 8.13
CA ASP A 131 1.15 -7.31 8.12
C ASP A 131 1.15 -6.45 6.84
N GLU A 132 0.70 -6.99 5.70
CA GLU A 132 0.61 -6.30 4.43
C GLU A 132 -0.61 -5.36 4.27
N VAL A 133 -1.52 -5.33 5.25
CA VAL A 133 -2.73 -4.49 5.16
C VAL A 133 -2.44 -3.06 5.64
N GLU A 134 -2.74 -2.09 4.79
CA GLU A 134 -2.76 -0.68 5.15
C GLU A 134 -4.13 -0.29 5.72
N ILE A 135 -4.14 0.57 6.74
CA ILE A 135 -5.37 1.15 7.29
C ILE A 135 -5.33 2.66 7.09
N TRP A 136 -6.29 3.14 6.30
CA TRP A 136 -6.44 4.54 5.92
C TRP A 136 -7.64 5.15 6.62
N GLU A 137 -7.47 6.29 7.27
CA GLU A 137 -8.55 7.06 7.87
C GLU A 137 -8.91 8.25 6.99
N TYR A 138 -10.18 8.31 6.59
CA TYR A 138 -10.75 9.40 5.80
C TYR A 138 -11.48 10.40 6.70
N ASP A 139 -11.09 11.66 6.61
CA ASP A 139 -11.78 12.77 7.26
C ASP A 139 -12.82 13.34 6.28
N GLU A 140 -14.11 13.13 6.60
CA GLU A 140 -15.24 13.61 5.79
C GLU A 140 -15.28 15.14 5.69
N ASP A 141 -14.80 15.86 6.72
CA ASP A 141 -14.85 17.33 6.76
C ASP A 141 -13.70 17.94 5.94
N ALA A 142 -12.51 17.34 6.01
CA ALA A 142 -11.36 17.76 5.21
C ALA A 142 -11.42 17.25 3.75
N GLY A 143 -12.13 16.15 3.50
CA GLY A 143 -12.13 15.47 2.21
C GLY A 143 -10.82 14.74 1.90
N GLU A 144 -10.04 14.43 2.92
CA GLU A 144 -8.69 13.87 2.81
C GLU A 144 -8.58 12.53 3.56
N ALA A 145 -7.69 11.66 3.08
CA ALA A 145 -7.35 10.42 3.77
C ALA A 145 -5.91 10.43 4.25
N THR A 146 -5.68 9.91 5.45
CA THR A 146 -4.37 9.73 6.05
C THR A 146 -4.10 8.25 6.28
N ILE A 147 -2.84 7.84 6.13
CA ILE A 147 -2.43 6.46 6.42
C ILE A 147 -2.16 6.38 7.92
N TRP A 148 -3.03 5.70 8.65
CA TRP A 148 -2.86 5.51 10.10
C TRP A 148 -1.89 4.35 10.38
N LYS A 149 -2.06 3.20 9.69
CA LYS A 149 -1.11 2.07 9.71
C LYS A 149 -0.62 1.81 8.29
N LYS A 150 0.69 1.88 8.11
CA LYS A 150 1.36 1.40 6.89
C LYS A 150 1.48 -0.12 6.96
N ALA A 151 1.42 -0.77 5.79
CA ALA A 151 1.82 -2.16 5.66
C ALA A 151 3.24 -2.32 6.18
N VAL A 152 3.42 -3.27 7.08
CA VAL A 152 4.74 -3.75 7.47
C VAL A 152 5.00 -4.92 6.55
N SER A 153 5.58 -4.71 5.36
CA SER A 153 6.06 -5.89 4.64
C SER A 153 7.04 -6.62 5.56
N GLU A 154 6.90 -7.93 5.75
CA GLU A 154 8.07 -8.72 6.12
C GLU A 154 9.12 -8.40 5.06
N ASN A 155 10.11 -7.60 5.47
CA ASN A 155 11.11 -7.09 4.57
C ASN A 155 11.67 -8.31 3.83
N SER A 156 11.67 -8.30 2.49
CA SER A 156 12.25 -9.39 1.70
C SER A 156 13.68 -9.69 2.17
N LEU A 157 14.41 -8.68 2.67
CA LEU A 157 15.66 -8.83 3.40
C LEU A 157 15.53 -9.63 4.70
N LYS A 158 14.54 -9.35 5.55
CA LYS A 158 14.30 -10.11 6.80
C LYS A 158 14.01 -11.58 6.50
N LYS A 159 13.20 -11.86 5.47
CA LYS A 159 12.91 -13.23 5.01
C LYS A 159 14.15 -13.91 4.43
N ALA A 160 14.92 -13.19 3.61
CA ALA A 160 16.19 -13.69 3.07
C ALA A 160 17.21 -13.97 4.18
N LEU A 161 17.32 -13.09 5.17
CA LEU A 161 18.19 -13.26 6.35
C LEU A 161 17.74 -14.43 7.22
N GLU A 162 16.44 -14.61 7.42
CA GLU A 162 15.92 -15.76 8.18
C GLU A 162 16.27 -17.09 7.48
N VAL A 163 16.08 -17.16 6.16
CA VAL A 163 16.47 -18.34 5.38
C VAL A 163 17.98 -18.55 5.42
N ALA A 164 18.77 -17.49 5.23
CA ALA A 164 20.23 -17.55 5.29
C ALA A 164 20.71 -18.02 6.68
N SER A 165 20.11 -17.53 7.77
CA SER A 165 20.48 -17.91 9.15
C SER A 165 20.26 -19.39 9.49
N ARG A 166 19.55 -20.14 8.64
CA ARG A 166 19.32 -21.58 8.78
C ARG A 166 20.30 -22.45 7.99
N LEU A 167 21.17 -21.84 7.17
CA LEU A 167 22.21 -22.54 6.42
C LEU A 167 23.36 -22.96 7.35
N PRO A 168 24.26 -23.87 6.94
CA PRO A 168 25.52 -24.13 7.64
C PRO A 168 26.38 -22.85 7.75
N GLU A 169 27.21 -22.75 8.79
CA GLU A 169 28.04 -21.56 9.06
C GLU A 169 28.92 -21.17 7.86
N GLU A 170 29.51 -22.15 7.17
CA GLU A 170 30.30 -21.92 5.95
C GLU A 170 29.49 -21.29 4.80
N GLU A 171 28.22 -21.69 4.63
CA GLU A 171 27.33 -21.10 3.62
C GLU A 171 26.81 -19.74 4.05
N GLN A 172 26.59 -19.51 5.36
CA GLN A 172 26.24 -18.20 5.90
C GLN A 172 27.36 -17.19 5.64
N ASP A 173 28.61 -17.57 5.92
CA ASP A 173 29.78 -16.73 5.69
C ASP A 173 29.96 -16.40 4.20
N ALA A 174 29.75 -17.37 3.30
CA ALA A 174 29.82 -17.14 1.86
C ALA A 174 28.73 -16.16 1.36
N VAL A 175 27.50 -16.29 1.87
CA VAL A 175 26.39 -15.38 1.55
C VAL A 175 26.66 -13.98 2.10
N ALA A 176 27.18 -13.87 3.32
CA ALA A 176 27.52 -12.60 3.94
C ALA A 176 28.65 -11.89 3.20
N GLU A 177 29.71 -12.61 2.84
CA GLU A 177 30.85 -12.07 2.07
C GLU A 177 30.39 -11.55 0.70
N TRP A 178 29.56 -12.32 -0.02
CA TRP A 178 29.00 -11.90 -1.30
C TRP A 178 28.13 -10.63 -1.17
N LEU A 179 27.20 -10.58 -0.20
CA LEU A 179 26.33 -9.42 0.04
C LEU A 179 27.14 -8.17 0.40
N LEU A 180 28.12 -8.30 1.29
CA LEU A 180 28.97 -7.19 1.70
C LEU A 180 29.84 -6.68 0.54
N ALA A 181 30.34 -7.58 -0.31
CA ALA A 181 31.12 -7.22 -1.49
C ALA A 181 30.26 -6.48 -2.54
N GLU A 182 29.03 -6.92 -2.78
CA GLU A 182 28.10 -6.27 -3.72
C GLU A 182 27.73 -4.86 -3.27
N LEU A 183 27.37 -4.69 -1.99
CA LEU A 183 27.03 -3.39 -1.42
C LEU A 183 28.22 -2.42 -1.45
N ALA A 184 29.43 -2.90 -1.15
CA ALA A 184 30.65 -2.10 -1.24
C ALA A 184 30.95 -1.67 -2.69
N ALA A 185 30.69 -2.54 -3.67
CA ALA A 185 30.88 -2.22 -5.08
C ALA A 185 29.87 -1.16 -5.59
N GLU A 186 28.61 -1.20 -5.14
CA GLU A 186 27.61 -0.16 -5.44
C GLU A 186 27.98 1.20 -4.82
N GLU A 187 28.39 1.23 -3.54
CA GLU A 187 28.83 2.47 -2.87
C GLU A 187 30.06 3.09 -3.55
N ASP A 188 31.02 2.26 -3.98
CA ASP A 188 32.20 2.72 -4.71
C ASP A 188 31.83 3.25 -6.11
N TRP A 189 30.82 2.68 -6.77
CA TRP A 189 30.34 3.17 -8.06
C TRP A 189 29.57 4.49 -7.91
N GLU A 190 28.66 4.61 -6.93
CA GLU A 190 27.95 5.86 -6.65
C GLU A 190 28.90 6.99 -6.27
N ARG A 191 29.91 6.72 -5.44
CA ARG A 191 30.91 7.72 -5.05
C ARG A 191 31.73 8.21 -6.25
N ARG A 192 32.12 7.29 -7.15
CA ARG A 192 32.86 7.64 -8.38
C ARG A 192 31.97 8.35 -9.39
N PHE A 193 30.70 7.99 -9.47
CA PHE A 193 29.70 8.65 -10.32
C PHE A 193 29.39 10.07 -9.84
N ALA A 194 29.18 10.28 -8.53
CA ALA A 194 28.98 11.60 -7.93
C ALA A 194 30.17 12.53 -8.18
N GLY A 195 31.39 12.02 -8.11
CA GLY A 195 32.61 12.77 -8.42
C GLY A 195 32.83 13.08 -9.91
N THR A 196 32.04 12.51 -10.82
CA THR A 196 32.20 12.69 -12.29
C THR A 196 31.09 13.53 -12.92
N GLN A 197 30.07 13.96 -12.17
CA GLN A 197 28.97 14.79 -12.69
C GLN A 197 29.46 16.12 -13.29
N ASP A 198 30.46 16.76 -12.69
CA ASP A 198 31.03 18.01 -13.21
C ASP A 198 31.76 17.78 -14.55
N ALA A 199 32.53 16.70 -14.66
CA ALA A 199 33.25 16.36 -15.88
C ALA A 199 32.30 15.94 -17.02
N LEU A 200 31.25 15.17 -16.70
CA LEU A 200 30.22 14.77 -17.67
C LEU A 200 29.40 15.97 -18.14
N SER A 201 29.14 16.95 -17.28
CA SER A 201 28.44 18.18 -17.64
C SER A 201 29.26 19.05 -18.60
N VAL A 202 30.59 19.09 -18.41
CA VAL A 202 31.50 19.77 -19.35
C VAL A 202 31.49 19.06 -20.71
N LEU A 203 31.67 17.74 -20.73
CA LEU A 203 31.68 16.95 -21.97
C LEU A 203 30.33 17.02 -22.72
N ALA A 204 29.21 17.00 -22.00
CA ALA A 204 27.87 17.13 -22.59
C ALA A 204 27.64 18.51 -23.23
N ARG A 205 28.17 19.57 -22.60
CA ARG A 205 28.14 20.92 -23.16
C ARG A 205 29.03 21.02 -24.39
N GLU A 206 30.26 20.51 -24.33
CA GLU A 206 31.18 20.49 -25.48
C GLU A 206 30.58 19.75 -26.67
N ALA A 207 30.02 18.56 -26.45
CA ALA A 207 29.33 17.78 -27.48
C ALA A 207 28.11 18.52 -28.07
N SER A 208 27.35 19.24 -27.22
CA SER A 208 26.21 20.06 -27.68
C SER A 208 26.67 21.25 -28.52
N GLU A 209 27.77 21.90 -28.16
CA GLU A 209 28.35 23.00 -28.91
C GLU A 209 28.95 22.53 -30.25
N GLU A 210 29.63 21.38 -30.29
CA GLU A 210 30.11 20.74 -31.52
C GLU A 210 28.94 20.39 -32.46
N HIS A 211 27.83 19.90 -31.90
CA HIS A 211 26.62 19.63 -32.68
C HIS A 211 26.01 20.90 -33.27
N GLN A 212 25.92 21.98 -32.48
CA GLN A 212 25.44 23.28 -32.94
C GLN A 212 26.34 23.90 -34.02
N ARG A 213 27.65 23.64 -33.97
CA ARG A 213 28.62 24.05 -35.01
C ARG A 213 28.58 23.17 -36.26
N GLY A 214 27.78 22.09 -36.27
CA GLY A 214 27.72 21.14 -37.38
C GLY A 214 28.97 20.26 -37.51
N GLU A 215 29.77 20.17 -36.45
CA GLU A 215 31.03 19.39 -36.40
C GLU A 215 30.79 17.92 -36.04
N THR A 216 29.53 17.54 -35.80
CA THR A 216 29.13 16.16 -35.49
C THR A 216 28.66 15.41 -36.73
N LYS A 217 28.85 14.09 -36.73
CA LYS A 217 28.33 13.18 -37.75
C LYS A 217 27.23 12.30 -37.15
N GLU A 218 26.22 12.00 -37.95
CA GLU A 218 25.19 11.05 -37.58
C GLU A 218 25.81 9.67 -37.34
N LEU A 219 25.63 9.14 -36.12
CA LEU A 219 26.12 7.82 -35.75
C LEU A 219 25.21 6.78 -36.41
N LYS A 220 25.75 5.97 -37.32
CA LYS A 220 25.04 4.81 -37.88
C LYS A 220 25.42 3.57 -37.06
N PRO A 221 24.52 3.04 -36.21
CA PRO A 221 24.85 1.95 -35.28
C PRO A 221 25.32 0.68 -35.99
N GLU A 222 24.91 0.50 -37.25
CA GLU A 222 25.20 -0.67 -38.09
C GLU A 222 26.61 -0.64 -38.71
N SER A 223 27.37 0.44 -38.46
CA SER A 223 28.76 0.61 -38.93
C SER A 223 29.77 0.74 -37.80
N LEU A 224 29.35 0.41 -36.57
CA LEU A 224 30.22 0.29 -35.39
C LEU A 224 30.91 -1.09 -35.33
#